data_AF-W6KLT9-F1
#
_entry.id   AF-W6KLT9-F1
#
_cell.length_a   1.000
_cell.length_b   1.000
_cell.length_c   1.000
_cell.angle_alpha   90.00
_cell.angle_beta   90.00
_cell.angle_gamma   90.00
#
_symmetry.space_group_name_H-M   'P 1'
#
loop_
_entity.id
_entity.type
_entity.pdbx_description
1 polymer ?
#
loop_
_entity_poly.entity_id
_entity_poly.type
_entity_poly.pdbx_seq_one_letter_code
_entity_poly.pdbx_strand_id
1 'polypeptide(L)'
;MFRKTSIWQLTIHSPRGVNFVLKSDQAIKCAEAKYNKGWFSAQTKCMSFERPTKEFLPFYLCSGRVRGVYTGTVTYNETGGNQNNAHSSSSSRYVQTSPQILETTFECGQTQTYAGYKYNITNVHYALKSTSNYTLMHKMNYIDTTNAEINLFEQSIEVMRDFIARNVKEQVTQIAESTIRSFHPTASMVSITFSHLDIKINEVYPCFVPCFTIKLSYDGEEYTLLVSGIDGTVSGPRLLNALYLARATALVSLLVLVAQTTNKVAGFIFGTITAIVAYYIAFFATKWYPSLYKNYQCRQRERLRQKFDLADKQGYRPTLRSRRFEQEYFSSSYWDTHTYQQRPRNAGSSGATSSDPFPFSKGFHSGAGQRYVSDPKGYYRILGLTGNESVNEIRSAYRKLVLSQHPDVGGSLDSMTKLNEAYRVLRNPSLRAAYDKL
;
A
#
# COMPACT_ATOMS: atom_id res chain seq x y z
N MET A 1 31.11 -6.42 4.59
CA MET A 1 30.56 -7.66 5.19
C MET A 1 30.38 -7.41 6.69
N PHE A 2 29.19 -6.99 7.13
CA PHE A 2 29.01 -6.43 8.48
C PHE A 2 28.83 -7.54 9.54
N ARG A 3 29.69 -7.56 10.57
CA ARG A 3 29.56 -8.49 11.70
C ARG A 3 28.65 -7.92 12.79
N LYS A 4 27.41 -8.42 12.82
CA LYS A 4 26.44 -8.49 13.93
C LYS A 4 26.52 -7.41 15.02
N THR A 5 25.56 -6.48 14.98
CA THR A 5 25.26 -5.48 16.01
C THR A 5 24.86 -6.11 17.36
N SER A 6 25.12 -5.37 18.44
CA SER A 6 24.78 -5.71 19.84
C SER A 6 23.31 -5.45 20.21
N ILE A 7 22.90 -5.95 21.38
CA ILE A 7 21.51 -6.03 21.88
C ILE A 7 20.86 -4.62 21.92
N TRP A 8 19.83 -4.34 21.10
CA TRP A 8 18.47 -4.90 21.04
C TRP A 8 17.50 -4.46 22.16
N GLN A 9 17.57 -3.19 22.57
CA GLN A 9 16.46 -2.50 23.24
C GLN A 9 15.70 -1.61 22.24
N LEU A 10 14.47 -2.02 21.90
CA LEU A 10 13.52 -1.28 21.05
C LEU A 10 12.19 -1.15 21.80
N THR A 11 11.77 0.07 22.12
CA THR A 11 10.50 0.31 22.81
C THR A 11 9.37 0.41 21.77
N ILE A 12 8.45 -0.55 21.78
CA ILE A 12 7.23 -0.50 20.96
C ILE A 12 6.10 0.03 21.84
N HIS A 13 5.56 1.19 21.49
CA HIS A 13 4.50 1.83 22.26
C HIS A 13 3.11 1.30 21.87
N SER A 14 2.11 1.57 22.71
CA SER A 14 0.71 1.28 22.39
C SER A 14 0.24 2.06 21.15
N PRO A 15 -0.70 1.50 20.36
CA PRO A 15 -1.18 2.15 19.15
C PRO A 15 -1.83 3.52 19.45
N ARG A 16 -1.52 4.46 18.57
CA ARG A 16 -2.06 5.82 18.54
C ARG A 16 -2.74 6.08 17.20
N GLY A 17 -3.37 7.24 17.07
CA GLY A 17 -3.82 7.76 15.78
C GLY A 17 -4.27 9.21 15.89
N VAL A 18 -4.73 9.75 14.77
CA VAL A 18 -5.13 11.16 14.63
C VAL A 18 -6.60 11.22 14.21
N ASN A 19 -7.38 12.11 14.81
CA ASN A 19 -8.79 12.30 14.43
C ASN A 19 -8.91 12.96 13.04
N PHE A 20 -10.02 12.70 12.34
CA PHE A 20 -10.37 13.43 11.13
C PHE A 20 -10.64 14.91 11.49
N VAL A 21 -9.84 15.83 10.91
CA VAL A 21 -10.03 17.28 11.04
C VAL A 21 -10.93 17.79 9.92
N LEU A 22 -10.80 17.21 8.73
CA LEU A 22 -11.62 17.52 7.55
C LEU A 22 -12.88 16.68 7.48
N LYS A 23 -13.96 17.28 6.96
CA LYS A 23 -15.22 16.60 6.62
C LYS A 23 -15.15 15.97 5.22
N SER A 24 -15.98 14.95 5.00
CA SER A 24 -16.18 14.28 3.70
C SER A 24 -16.27 15.26 2.53
N ASP A 25 -17.10 16.29 2.69
CA ASP A 25 -17.49 17.20 1.61
C ASP A 25 -16.35 18.18 1.27
N GLN A 26 -15.42 18.39 2.22
CA GLN A 26 -14.18 19.11 1.97
C GLN A 26 -13.18 18.22 1.24
N ALA A 27 -13.09 16.93 1.56
CA ALA A 27 -12.21 15.98 0.87
C ALA A 27 -12.58 15.80 -0.61
N ILE A 28 -13.87 15.79 -0.96
CA ILE A 28 -14.33 15.81 -2.37
C ILE A 28 -13.84 17.11 -3.06
N LYS A 29 -14.08 18.28 -2.44
CA LYS A 29 -13.64 19.57 -3.00
C LYS A 29 -12.13 19.67 -3.17
N CYS A 30 -11.35 19.07 -2.26
CA CYS A 30 -9.89 18.94 -2.43
C CYS A 30 -9.52 18.08 -3.65
N ALA A 31 -10.23 16.97 -3.88
CA ALA A 31 -10.03 16.10 -5.05
C ALA A 31 -10.41 16.81 -6.36
N GLU A 32 -11.55 17.48 -6.42
CA GLU A 32 -11.96 18.31 -7.57
C GLU A 32 -10.94 19.43 -7.84
N ALA A 33 -10.51 20.14 -6.78
CA ALA A 33 -9.54 21.23 -6.88
C ALA A 33 -8.14 20.76 -7.35
N LYS A 34 -7.79 19.48 -7.22
CA LYS A 34 -6.58 18.92 -7.84
C LYS A 34 -6.71 18.84 -9.37
N TYR A 35 -7.85 18.41 -9.89
CA TYR A 35 -8.05 18.23 -11.33
C TYR A 35 -8.50 19.50 -12.06
N ASN A 36 -9.03 20.49 -11.35
CA ASN A 36 -9.38 21.81 -11.91
C ASN A 36 -8.20 22.80 -12.04
N LYS A 37 -6.99 22.45 -11.55
CA LYS A 37 -5.82 23.38 -11.49
C LYS A 37 -4.85 23.34 -12.67
N GLY A 38 -5.04 22.47 -13.66
CA GLY A 38 -4.10 22.29 -14.77
C GLY A 38 -4.64 22.74 -16.12
N TRP A 39 -3.82 23.39 -16.95
CA TRP A 39 -4.18 23.73 -18.33
C TRP A 39 -4.43 22.48 -19.20
N PHE A 40 -3.72 21.38 -18.90
CA PHE A 40 -3.85 20.09 -19.59
C PHE A 40 -4.61 19.02 -18.80
N SER A 41 -5.06 19.30 -17.57
CA SER A 41 -5.76 18.27 -16.78
C SER A 41 -7.11 17.91 -17.40
N ALA A 42 -7.52 16.67 -17.18
CA ALA A 42 -8.84 16.21 -17.57
C ALA A 42 -9.93 17.03 -16.85
N GLN A 43 -10.95 17.46 -17.58
CA GLN A 43 -12.01 18.30 -17.04
C GLN A 43 -12.92 17.49 -16.11
N THR A 44 -13.32 18.08 -14.99
CA THR A 44 -14.26 17.50 -14.02
C THR A 44 -15.63 17.12 -14.62
N LYS A 45 -16.04 17.75 -15.74
CA LYS A 45 -17.22 17.33 -16.52
C LYS A 45 -17.12 15.93 -17.15
N CYS A 46 -15.91 15.39 -17.29
CA CYS A 46 -15.65 14.05 -17.84
C CYS A 46 -15.28 13.04 -16.73
N MET A 47 -15.57 13.37 -15.47
CA MET A 47 -15.23 12.59 -14.29
C MET A 47 -16.48 12.31 -13.46
N SER A 48 -16.57 11.13 -12.86
CA SER A 48 -17.47 10.90 -11.72
C SER A 48 -16.67 10.51 -10.48
N PHE A 49 -16.95 11.17 -9.37
CA PHE A 49 -16.37 10.90 -8.06
C PHE A 49 -17.42 10.15 -7.22
N GLU A 50 -17.05 9.00 -6.66
CA GLU A 50 -17.87 8.33 -5.64
C GLU A 50 -17.81 9.08 -4.30
N ARG A 51 -18.70 8.73 -3.38
CA ARG A 51 -18.69 9.28 -2.02
C ARG A 51 -17.39 8.85 -1.30
N PRO A 52 -16.74 9.75 -0.55
CA PRO A 52 -15.49 9.45 0.15
C PRO A 52 -15.72 8.44 1.28
N THR A 53 -15.04 7.30 1.22
CA THR A 53 -14.95 6.35 2.34
C THR A 53 -13.89 6.83 3.33
N LYS A 54 -14.24 6.87 4.63
CA LYS A 54 -13.26 7.12 5.70
C LYS A 54 -12.40 5.87 5.89
N GLU A 55 -11.08 6.02 5.89
CA GLU A 55 -10.14 4.96 6.21
C GLU A 55 -9.06 5.46 7.17
N PHE A 56 -8.65 4.61 8.10
CA PHE A 56 -7.43 4.79 8.88
C PHE A 56 -6.34 3.91 8.29
N LEU A 57 -5.24 4.52 7.84
CA LEU A 57 -4.08 3.80 7.30
C LEU A 57 -3.00 3.59 8.38
N PRO A 58 -2.41 2.38 8.50
CA PRO A 58 -1.39 2.09 9.49
C PRO A 58 -0.02 2.66 9.10
N PHE A 59 0.65 3.29 10.06
CA PHE A 59 1.99 3.84 9.94
C PHE A 59 2.86 3.44 11.12
N TYR A 60 4.16 3.33 10.88
CA TYR A 60 5.17 3.34 11.93
C TYR A 60 5.84 4.72 11.97
N LEU A 61 5.80 5.36 13.14
CA LEU A 61 6.65 6.50 13.47
C LEU A 61 7.79 6.00 14.35
N CYS A 62 9.02 6.39 14.02
CA CYS A 62 10.22 5.93 14.74
C CYS A 62 10.94 7.10 15.41
N SER A 63 11.64 6.88 16.51
CA SER A 63 12.67 7.80 17.01
C SER A 63 13.99 7.06 17.15
N GLY A 64 15.11 7.76 17.02
CA GLY A 64 16.41 7.09 17.07
C GLY A 64 17.60 8.00 16.84
N ARG A 65 18.77 7.37 16.76
CA ARG A 65 20.05 8.02 16.48
C ARG A 65 20.79 7.33 15.34
N VAL A 66 21.56 8.13 14.61
CA VAL A 66 22.50 7.70 13.58
C VAL A 66 23.90 8.07 14.04
N ARG A 67 24.83 7.16 13.88
CA ARG A 67 26.26 7.43 14.03
C ARG A 67 27.01 6.85 12.85
N GLY A 68 27.74 7.67 12.13
CA GLY A 68 28.47 7.26 10.94
C GLY A 68 29.82 7.95 10.81
N VAL A 69 30.68 7.35 10.01
CA VAL A 69 31.94 7.97 9.57
C VAL A 69 31.91 8.00 8.05
N TYR A 70 32.21 9.17 7.47
CA TYR A 70 32.10 9.40 6.04
C TYR A 70 33.30 10.16 5.47
N THR A 71 33.56 9.92 4.19
CA THR A 71 34.54 10.65 3.37
C THR A 71 33.86 11.18 2.12
N GLY A 72 34.13 12.43 1.76
CA GLY A 72 33.70 13.00 0.49
C GLY A 72 34.77 12.83 -0.58
N THR A 73 34.34 12.51 -1.79
CA THR A 73 35.13 12.75 -3.01
C THR A 73 34.53 13.95 -3.72
N VAL A 74 35.30 15.02 -3.80
CA VAL A 74 34.95 16.32 -4.36
C VAL A 74 35.59 16.45 -5.73
N THR A 75 34.81 16.79 -6.75
CA THR A 75 35.26 17.03 -8.11
C THR A 75 35.21 18.52 -8.42
N TYR A 76 36.25 19.01 -9.08
CA TYR A 76 36.32 20.33 -9.69
C TYR A 76 36.46 20.18 -11.20
N ASN A 77 35.68 20.94 -11.98
CA ASN A 77 35.85 21.03 -13.42
C ASN A 77 36.74 22.24 -13.72
N GLU A 78 37.82 22.03 -14.47
CA GLU A 78 38.81 23.04 -14.83
C GLU A 78 38.76 23.24 -16.35
N THR A 79 38.28 24.40 -16.79
CA THR A 79 38.18 24.76 -18.22
C THR A 79 39.47 25.42 -18.69
N GLY A 80 40.43 24.61 -19.15
CA GLY A 80 41.68 25.06 -19.75
C GLY A 80 41.44 25.57 -21.17
N GLY A 81 41.41 26.89 -21.36
CA GLY A 81 41.22 27.51 -22.67
C GLY A 81 42.13 28.73 -22.86
N ASN A 82 43.18 28.58 -23.67
CA ASN A 82 43.91 29.73 -24.20
C ASN A 82 43.07 30.34 -25.34
N GLN A 83 42.77 31.65 -25.28
CA GLN A 83 41.77 32.30 -26.13
C GLN A 83 42.03 32.17 -27.65
N ASN A 84 43.28 31.88 -28.04
CA ASN A 84 43.70 31.77 -29.43
C ASN A 84 43.57 30.36 -30.05
N ASN A 85 43.12 29.34 -29.30
CA ASN A 85 42.98 27.97 -29.81
C ASN A 85 41.55 27.43 -29.68
N ALA A 86 40.97 26.98 -30.81
CA ALA A 86 39.59 26.51 -30.91
C ALA A 86 39.34 25.10 -30.32
N HIS A 87 40.15 24.64 -29.36
CA HIS A 87 40.02 23.35 -28.68
C HIS A 87 40.13 23.58 -27.17
N SER A 88 38.99 23.54 -26.47
CA SER A 88 38.95 23.62 -25.01
C SER A 88 39.25 22.25 -24.39
N SER A 89 40.26 22.18 -23.52
CA SER A 89 40.49 21.00 -22.68
C SER A 89 39.72 21.14 -21.37
N SER A 90 38.87 20.16 -21.07
CA SER A 90 38.19 20.05 -19.78
C SER A 90 38.94 19.05 -18.91
N SER A 91 39.74 19.53 -17.96
CA SER A 91 40.30 18.69 -16.90
C SER A 91 39.32 18.58 -15.73
N SER A 92 39.45 17.50 -14.96
CA SER A 92 38.70 17.32 -13.71
C SER A 92 39.65 16.94 -12.59
N ARG A 93 39.69 17.76 -11.53
CA ARG A 93 40.54 17.55 -10.36
C ARG A 93 39.72 16.96 -9.22
N TYR A 94 40.19 15.85 -8.67
CA TYR A 94 39.54 15.15 -7.57
C TYR A 94 40.26 15.41 -6.25
N VAL A 95 39.49 15.62 -5.18
CA VAL A 95 40.00 15.79 -3.81
C VAL A 95 39.18 14.90 -2.88
N GLN A 96 39.84 14.02 -2.13
CA GLN A 96 39.21 13.24 -1.07
C GLN A 96 39.35 14.00 0.26
N THR A 97 38.25 14.12 1.02
CA THR A 97 38.29 14.74 2.35
C THR A 97 38.86 13.79 3.39
N SER A 98 39.31 14.34 4.52
CA SER A 98 39.51 13.55 5.74
C SER A 98 38.18 12.88 6.18
N PRO A 99 38.25 11.76 6.94
CA PRO A 99 37.06 11.15 7.53
C PRO A 99 36.38 12.08 8.53
N GLN A 100 35.10 12.33 8.34
CA GLN A 100 34.26 13.14 9.23
C GLN A 100 33.27 12.24 9.97
N ILE A 101 32.98 12.56 11.23
CA ILE A 101 31.97 11.86 12.05
C ILE A 101 30.64 12.58 11.88
N LEU A 102 29.57 11.83 11.60
CA LEU A 102 28.21 12.31 11.72
C LEU A 102 27.54 11.60 12.90
N GLU A 103 27.04 12.37 13.87
CA GLU A 103 26.13 11.86 14.90
C GLU A 103 24.89 12.76 14.94
N THR A 104 23.73 12.19 14.64
CA THR A 104 22.45 12.89 14.52
C THR A 104 21.32 12.06 15.11
N THR A 105 20.21 12.70 15.46
CA THR A 105 18.96 12.03 15.83
C THR A 105 17.91 12.22 14.75
N PHE A 106 16.95 11.29 14.68
CA PHE A 106 15.75 11.43 13.87
C PHE A 106 14.51 11.30 14.75
N GLU A 107 13.54 12.18 14.50
CA GLU A 107 12.30 12.25 15.26
C GLU A 107 11.14 11.54 14.55
N CYS A 108 10.12 11.21 15.35
CA CYS A 108 8.87 10.60 14.87
C CYS A 108 8.18 11.43 13.79
N GLY A 109 8.22 12.77 13.86
CA GLY A 109 7.67 13.64 12.82
C GLY A 109 8.37 13.49 11.46
N GLN A 110 9.68 13.19 11.45
CA GLN A 110 10.49 13.06 10.23
C GLN A 110 10.39 11.66 9.60
N THR A 111 10.36 10.63 10.46
CA THR A 111 10.50 9.21 10.06
C THR A 111 9.18 8.44 10.16
N GLN A 112 8.32 8.70 9.18
CA GLN A 112 7.02 8.04 8.98
C GLN A 112 7.11 7.02 7.84
N THR A 113 6.71 5.77 8.10
CA THR A 113 6.63 4.69 7.10
C THR A 113 5.22 4.10 7.08
N TYR A 114 4.64 3.86 5.90
CA TYR A 114 3.32 3.23 5.77
C TYR A 114 3.48 1.72 5.93
N ALA A 115 2.67 1.13 6.81
CA ALA A 115 2.84 -0.25 7.29
C ALA A 115 1.88 -1.26 6.65
N GLY A 116 1.35 -0.94 5.46
CA GLY A 116 0.44 -1.80 4.69
C GLY A 116 0.94 -2.08 3.27
N TYR A 117 0.14 -2.86 2.54
CA TYR A 117 0.29 -3.18 1.13
C TYR A 117 -0.99 -2.93 0.31
N LYS A 118 -2.13 -2.59 0.93
CA LYS A 118 -3.38 -2.22 0.21
C LYS A 118 -3.12 -1.15 -0.87
N TYR A 119 -2.40 -0.07 -0.51
CA TYR A 119 -2.06 1.04 -1.41
C TYR A 119 -0.57 1.10 -1.76
N ASN A 120 -0.23 1.81 -2.84
CA ASN A 120 1.17 2.05 -3.19
C ASN A 120 1.81 3.06 -2.21
N ILE A 121 2.93 2.67 -1.59
CA ILE A 121 3.62 3.46 -0.57
C ILE A 121 4.00 4.88 -1.03
N THR A 122 4.36 5.09 -2.30
CA THR A 122 4.70 6.45 -2.78
C THR A 122 3.47 7.35 -2.86
N ASN A 123 2.33 6.81 -3.33
CA ASN A 123 1.06 7.52 -3.34
C ASN A 123 0.62 7.86 -1.90
N VAL A 124 0.73 6.90 -0.98
CA VAL A 124 0.36 7.05 0.44
C VAL A 124 1.25 8.10 1.12
N HIS A 125 2.57 8.04 0.93
CA HIS A 125 3.49 9.03 1.50
C HIS A 125 3.25 10.43 0.94
N TYR A 126 2.94 10.57 -0.35
CA TYR A 126 2.64 11.87 -0.96
C TYR A 126 1.35 12.52 -0.41
N ALA A 127 0.32 11.74 -0.07
CA ALA A 127 -0.87 12.29 0.59
C ALA A 127 -0.67 12.49 2.09
N LEU A 128 -0.17 11.47 2.79
CA LEU A 128 -0.36 11.33 4.23
C LEU A 128 0.90 11.57 5.07
N LYS A 129 2.11 11.70 4.50
CA LYS A 129 3.31 12.01 5.30
C LYS A 129 3.36 13.51 5.60
N SER A 130 2.90 13.90 6.79
CA SER A 130 2.91 15.28 7.27
C SER A 130 3.45 15.37 8.68
N THR A 131 4.19 16.43 9.03
CA THR A 131 4.74 16.61 10.39
C THR A 131 3.64 16.84 11.43
N SER A 132 2.48 17.37 11.02
CA SER A 132 1.27 17.53 11.84
C SER A 132 0.75 16.20 12.40
N ASN A 133 1.00 15.07 11.72
CA ASN A 133 0.60 13.75 12.20
C ASN A 133 1.13 13.43 13.60
N TYR A 134 2.35 13.87 13.93
CA TYR A 134 2.99 13.55 15.21
C TYR A 134 2.43 14.37 16.38
N THR A 135 2.13 15.65 16.16
CA THR A 135 1.60 16.54 17.20
C THR A 135 0.14 16.25 17.52
N LEU A 136 -0.63 15.69 16.58
CA LEU A 136 -2.05 15.38 16.72
C LEU A 136 -2.34 13.93 17.24
N MET A 137 -1.35 13.22 17.78
CA MET A 137 -1.49 11.81 18.16
C MET A 137 -2.13 11.57 19.53
N HIS A 138 -3.32 10.97 19.52
CA HIS A 138 -4.02 10.51 20.72
C HIS A 138 -3.97 8.98 20.87
N LYS A 139 -4.29 8.47 22.07
CA LYS A 139 -4.52 7.03 22.30
C LYS A 139 -5.81 6.60 21.57
N MET A 140 -5.85 5.38 21.03
CA MET A 140 -7.01 4.87 20.26
C MET A 140 -8.39 5.11 20.89
N ASN A 141 -8.50 5.06 22.22
CA ASN A 141 -9.75 5.28 22.95
C ASN A 141 -10.37 6.68 22.76
N TYR A 142 -9.61 7.66 22.25
CA TYR A 142 -10.07 9.04 21.99
C TYR A 142 -10.25 9.33 20.49
N ILE A 143 -10.32 8.29 19.65
CA ILE A 143 -10.44 8.43 18.19
C ILE A 143 -11.86 8.10 17.76
N ASP A 144 -12.49 9.00 17.00
CA ASP A 144 -13.75 8.71 16.32
C ASP A 144 -13.51 7.72 15.17
N THR A 145 -13.89 6.47 15.41
CA THR A 145 -13.87 5.39 14.40
C THR A 145 -15.22 5.17 13.73
N THR A 146 -16.22 6.03 13.96
CA THR A 146 -17.55 5.87 13.37
C THR A 146 -17.51 5.97 11.85
N ASN A 147 -18.06 4.95 11.20
CA ASN A 147 -18.12 4.79 9.75
C ASN A 147 -16.74 4.86 9.06
N ALA A 148 -15.67 4.39 9.72
CA ALA A 148 -14.31 4.35 9.18
C ALA A 148 -13.71 2.94 9.18
N GLU A 149 -13.09 2.51 8.07
CA GLU A 149 -12.35 1.25 7.98
C GLU A 149 -10.98 1.41 8.67
N ILE A 150 -10.60 0.48 9.56
CA ILE A 150 -9.28 0.48 10.20
C ILE A 150 -8.39 -0.57 9.52
N ASN A 151 -7.46 -0.12 8.69
CA ASN A 151 -6.59 -1.01 7.91
C ASN A 151 -5.52 -1.67 8.80
N LEU A 152 -5.35 -2.99 8.67
CA LEU A 152 -4.41 -3.76 9.48
C LEU A 152 -2.94 -3.47 9.13
N PHE A 153 -2.06 -3.53 10.14
CA PHE A 153 -0.61 -3.58 9.96
C PHE A 153 -0.22 -4.89 9.24
N GLU A 154 0.06 -4.81 7.93
CA GLU A 154 0.52 -5.95 7.13
C GLU A 154 2.04 -6.12 7.19
N GLN A 155 2.79 -5.02 7.24
CA GLN A 155 4.26 -5.01 7.31
C GLN A 155 4.76 -5.28 8.72
N SER A 156 5.81 -6.10 8.82
CA SER A 156 6.55 -6.37 10.04
C SER A 156 7.53 -5.25 10.42
N ILE A 157 8.01 -5.31 11.67
CA ILE A 157 9.05 -4.42 12.20
C ILE A 157 10.39 -4.59 11.45
N GLU A 158 10.63 -5.73 10.80
CA GLU A 158 11.84 -5.92 9.97
C GLU A 158 11.74 -5.15 8.66
N VAL A 159 10.60 -5.22 7.97
CA VAL A 159 10.32 -4.39 6.79
C VAL A 159 10.38 -2.91 7.13
N MET A 160 9.80 -2.52 8.27
CA MET A 160 9.89 -1.16 8.81
C MET A 160 11.36 -0.72 8.99
N ARG A 161 12.23 -1.54 9.59
CA ARG A 161 13.68 -1.23 9.70
C ARG A 161 14.30 -1.05 8.32
N ASP A 162 13.99 -1.93 7.37
CA ASP A 162 14.51 -1.89 6.00
C ASP A 162 14.10 -0.60 5.24
N PHE A 163 12.91 -0.06 5.50
CA PHE A 163 12.46 1.25 4.97
C PHE A 163 13.07 2.44 5.72
N ILE A 164 13.07 2.42 7.06
CA ILE A 164 13.64 3.50 7.89
C ILE A 164 15.13 3.65 7.61
N ALA A 165 15.89 2.55 7.53
CA ALA A 165 17.32 2.59 7.26
C ALA A 165 17.66 3.18 5.89
N ARG A 166 16.82 2.97 4.86
CA ARG A 166 16.97 3.62 3.54
C ARG A 166 16.67 5.12 3.62
N ASN A 167 15.49 5.49 4.11
CA ASN A 167 15.06 6.89 4.23
C ASN A 167 16.06 7.72 5.05
N VAL A 168 16.49 7.19 6.20
CA VAL A 168 17.46 7.84 7.08
C VAL A 168 18.84 7.94 6.42
N LYS A 169 19.30 6.90 5.70
CA LYS A 169 20.56 6.95 4.95
C LYS A 169 20.52 8.01 3.85
N GLU A 170 19.41 8.16 3.13
CA GLU A 170 19.25 9.20 2.11
C GLU A 170 19.37 10.61 2.71
N GLN A 171 18.64 10.89 3.80
CA GLN A 171 18.74 12.16 4.54
C GLN A 171 20.16 12.42 5.07
N VAL A 172 20.79 11.41 5.66
CA VAL A 172 22.16 11.46 6.20
C VAL A 172 23.20 11.69 5.10
N THR A 173 22.98 11.15 3.90
CA THR A 173 23.84 11.39 2.74
C THR A 173 23.72 12.85 2.27
N GLN A 174 22.50 13.41 2.24
CA GLN A 174 22.26 14.82 1.90
C GLN A 174 22.87 15.79 2.92
N ILE A 175 22.77 15.48 4.22
CA ILE A 175 23.43 16.26 5.28
C ILE A 175 24.95 16.26 5.04
N ALA A 176 25.57 15.08 4.90
CA ALA A 176 27.00 14.94 4.64
C ALA A 176 27.46 15.65 3.34
N GLU A 177 26.67 15.57 2.26
CA GLU A 177 26.96 16.30 1.02
C GLU A 177 26.92 17.82 1.27
N SER A 178 25.89 18.33 1.94
CA SER A 178 25.76 19.76 2.24
C SER A 178 26.88 20.28 3.15
N THR A 179 27.33 19.48 4.12
CA THR A 179 28.46 19.79 5.00
C THR A 179 29.77 19.87 4.22
N ILE A 180 30.05 18.93 3.32
CA ILE A 180 31.27 19.01 2.49
C ILE A 180 31.16 20.14 1.45
N ARG A 181 29.97 20.39 0.91
CA ARG A 181 29.74 21.47 -0.06
C ARG A 181 29.89 22.87 0.53
N SER A 182 29.66 23.06 1.83
CA SER A 182 29.94 24.35 2.49
C SER A 182 31.44 24.66 2.62
N PHE A 183 32.28 23.63 2.80
CA PHE A 183 33.74 23.75 2.75
C PHE A 183 34.29 23.84 1.32
N HIS A 184 33.59 23.28 0.33
CA HIS A 184 34.00 23.22 -1.08
C HIS A 184 32.97 23.86 -2.04
N PRO A 185 32.69 25.17 -1.93
CA PRO A 185 31.59 25.83 -2.66
C PRO A 185 31.78 25.86 -4.18
N THR A 186 33.01 25.79 -4.68
CA THR A 186 33.35 25.78 -6.12
C THR A 186 33.38 24.37 -6.74
N ALA A 187 32.96 23.33 -6.00
CA ALA A 187 32.92 21.97 -6.50
C ALA A 187 31.79 21.77 -7.55
N SER A 188 32.11 21.10 -8.66
CA SER A 188 31.14 20.69 -9.67
C SER A 188 30.28 19.53 -9.17
N MET A 189 30.89 18.58 -8.45
CA MET A 189 30.22 17.44 -7.85
C MET A 189 30.82 17.13 -6.47
N VAL A 190 29.97 16.74 -5.53
CA VAL A 190 30.35 16.13 -4.24
C VAL A 190 29.71 14.75 -4.19
N SER A 191 30.45 13.75 -3.74
CA SER A 191 29.95 12.39 -3.56
C SER A 191 30.40 11.84 -2.21
N ILE A 192 29.50 11.16 -1.49
CA ILE A 192 29.74 10.73 -0.10
C ILE A 192 29.87 9.21 -0.02
N THR A 193 30.90 8.76 0.69
CA THR A 193 31.15 7.36 1.01
C THR A 193 31.15 7.17 2.53
N PHE A 194 30.25 6.33 3.04
CA PHE A 194 30.21 5.97 4.47
C PHE A 194 31.05 4.72 4.71
N SER A 195 32.06 4.81 5.57
CA SER A 195 32.87 3.65 6.01
C SER A 195 32.16 2.87 7.11
N HIS A 196 31.42 3.57 7.99
CA HIS A 196 30.46 2.97 8.92
C HIS A 196 29.19 3.81 9.00
N LEU A 197 28.05 3.17 9.23
CA LEU A 197 26.74 3.83 9.43
C LEU A 197 25.84 2.97 10.31
N ASP A 198 25.85 3.25 11.61
CA ASP A 198 24.95 2.68 12.59
C ASP A 198 23.64 3.47 12.64
N ILE A 199 22.51 2.79 12.45
CA ILE A 199 21.17 3.38 12.62
C ILE A 199 20.48 2.63 13.75
N LYS A 200 20.38 3.26 14.93
CA LYS A 200 19.67 2.72 16.09
C LYS A 200 18.29 3.38 16.21
N ILE A 201 17.24 2.61 15.91
CA ILE A 201 15.87 2.94 16.31
C ILE A 201 15.74 2.66 17.81
N ASN A 202 15.26 3.65 18.57
CA ASN A 202 15.03 3.55 20.02
C ASN A 202 13.55 3.26 20.31
N GLU A 203 12.64 4.02 19.70
CA GLU A 203 11.19 3.93 19.92
C GLU A 203 10.43 3.72 18.62
N VAL A 204 9.30 3.02 18.70
CA VAL A 204 8.36 2.83 17.60
C VAL A 204 6.93 3.06 18.10
N TYR A 205 6.26 4.01 17.46
CA TYR A 205 4.85 4.33 17.67
C TYR A 205 4.04 3.78 16.48
N PRO A 206 3.31 2.66 16.63
CA PRO A 206 2.30 2.27 15.66
C PRO A 206 1.17 3.31 15.70
N CYS A 207 0.85 3.84 14.52
CA CYS A 207 -0.04 4.98 14.30
C CYS A 207 -1.12 4.63 13.28
N PHE A 208 -2.31 5.19 13.45
CA PHE A 208 -3.37 5.23 12.44
C PHE A 208 -3.59 6.66 11.94
N VAL A 209 -3.31 6.90 10.66
CA VAL A 209 -3.47 8.22 10.00
C VAL A 209 -4.80 8.26 9.24
N PRO A 210 -5.66 9.29 9.45
CA PRO A 210 -6.95 9.40 8.79
C PRO A 210 -6.79 9.78 7.32
N CYS A 211 -7.52 9.09 6.45
CA CYS A 211 -7.51 9.22 5.01
C CYS A 211 -8.96 9.15 4.51
N PHE A 212 -9.30 9.93 3.48
CA PHE A 212 -10.48 9.64 2.66
C PHE A 212 -10.04 8.96 1.37
N THR A 213 -10.64 7.82 1.07
CA THR A 213 -10.48 7.14 -0.21
C THR A 213 -11.67 7.49 -1.09
N ILE A 214 -11.39 7.91 -2.33
CA ILE A 214 -12.40 8.32 -3.31
C ILE A 214 -12.14 7.55 -4.59
N LYS A 215 -13.15 6.83 -5.10
CA LYS A 215 -13.09 6.29 -6.45
C LYS A 215 -13.44 7.38 -7.47
N LEU A 216 -12.62 7.48 -8.51
CA LEU A 216 -12.78 8.39 -9.63
C LEU A 216 -12.86 7.54 -10.91
N SER A 217 -13.99 7.61 -11.62
CA SER A 217 -14.11 7.04 -12.96
C SER A 217 -13.73 8.07 -14.02
N TYR A 218 -12.87 7.67 -14.96
CA TYR A 218 -12.45 8.48 -16.10
C TYR A 218 -12.14 7.59 -17.30
N ASP A 219 -12.73 7.91 -18.46
CA ASP A 219 -12.52 7.19 -19.74
C ASP A 219 -12.78 5.66 -19.63
N GLY A 220 -13.75 5.28 -18.79
CA GLY A 220 -14.14 3.88 -18.53
C GLY A 220 -13.31 3.14 -17.46
N GLU A 221 -12.27 3.77 -16.91
CA GLU A 221 -11.38 3.18 -15.90
C GLU A 221 -11.60 3.79 -14.50
N GLU A 222 -11.63 2.94 -13.47
CA GLU A 222 -11.66 3.37 -12.06
C GLU A 222 -10.24 3.63 -11.52
N TYR A 223 -10.08 4.74 -10.79
CA TYR A 223 -8.84 5.12 -10.10
C TYR A 223 -9.15 5.48 -8.64
N THR A 224 -8.32 5.02 -7.70
CA THR A 224 -8.44 5.42 -6.29
C THR A 224 -7.59 6.67 -6.02
N LEU A 225 -8.23 7.70 -5.46
CA LEU A 225 -7.58 8.87 -4.88
C LEU A 225 -7.43 8.69 -3.37
N LEU A 226 -6.36 9.24 -2.81
CA LEU A 226 -6.14 9.30 -1.36
C LEU A 226 -6.10 10.77 -0.93
N VAL A 227 -6.94 11.18 -0.01
CA VAL A 227 -6.97 12.54 0.55
C VAL A 227 -6.61 12.48 2.04
N SER A 228 -5.69 13.32 2.50
CA SER A 228 -5.40 13.44 3.95
C SER A 228 -6.63 13.92 4.71
N GLY A 229 -6.99 13.22 5.78
CA GLY A 229 -8.07 13.63 6.71
C GLY A 229 -7.70 14.83 7.59
N ILE A 230 -6.49 15.38 7.46
CA ILE A 230 -5.96 16.52 8.22
C ILE A 230 -5.71 17.70 7.27
N ASP A 231 -4.77 17.55 6.33
CA ASP A 231 -4.25 18.65 5.51
C ASP A 231 -4.94 18.76 4.13
N GLY A 232 -5.81 17.81 3.76
CA GLY A 232 -6.54 17.80 2.48
C GLY A 232 -5.67 17.54 1.25
N THR A 233 -4.42 17.16 1.44
CA THR A 233 -3.44 16.77 0.40
C THR A 233 -3.91 15.54 -0.39
N VAL A 234 -3.93 15.63 -1.72
CA VAL A 234 -4.55 14.63 -2.61
C VAL A 234 -3.54 13.88 -3.48
N SER A 235 -3.35 12.59 -3.20
CA SER A 235 -2.63 11.65 -4.05
C SER A 235 -3.55 10.94 -5.05
N GLY A 236 -2.97 10.30 -6.06
CA GLY A 236 -3.67 9.73 -7.22
C GLY A 236 -3.14 10.25 -8.56
N PRO A 237 -3.49 9.58 -9.69
CA PRO A 237 -2.84 9.77 -10.99
C PRO A 237 -3.06 11.17 -11.59
N ARG A 238 -2.14 11.60 -12.46
CA ARG A 238 -2.35 12.78 -13.32
C ARG A 238 -3.16 12.36 -14.54
N LEU A 239 -4.42 12.74 -14.57
CA LEU A 239 -5.32 12.53 -15.70
C LEU A 239 -5.29 13.78 -16.59
N LEU A 240 -5.05 13.58 -17.89
CA LEU A 240 -4.91 14.65 -18.88
C LEU A 240 -6.03 14.55 -19.92
N ASN A 241 -6.46 15.69 -20.44
CA ASN A 241 -7.39 15.72 -21.57
C ASN A 241 -6.62 15.37 -22.86
N ALA A 242 -6.78 14.13 -23.32
CA ALA A 242 -6.07 13.59 -24.49
C ALA A 242 -6.29 14.42 -25.77
N LEU A 243 -7.51 14.89 -26.01
CA LEU A 243 -7.85 15.74 -27.15
C LEU A 243 -7.17 17.12 -27.05
N TYR A 244 -7.09 17.69 -25.85
CA TYR A 244 -6.46 19.01 -25.67
C TYR A 244 -4.94 18.94 -25.83
N LEU A 245 -4.28 17.93 -25.23
CA LEU A 245 -2.84 17.78 -25.40
C LEU A 245 -2.48 17.46 -26.86
N ALA A 246 -3.22 16.57 -27.53
CA ALA A 246 -2.97 16.23 -28.94
C ALA A 246 -3.11 17.43 -29.89
N ARG A 247 -4.09 18.32 -29.65
CA ARG A 247 -4.21 19.60 -30.39
C ARG A 247 -3.02 20.53 -30.12
N ALA A 248 -2.58 20.63 -28.87
CA ALA A 248 -1.44 21.47 -28.51
C ALA A 248 -0.11 20.94 -29.11
N THR A 249 0.15 19.64 -29.06
CA THR A 249 1.37 19.06 -29.66
C THR A 249 1.38 19.21 -31.18
N ALA A 250 0.24 19.02 -31.84
CA ALA A 250 0.10 19.24 -33.28
C ALA A 250 0.45 20.69 -33.68
N LEU A 251 -0.13 21.68 -33.00
CA LEU A 251 0.17 23.10 -33.23
C LEU A 251 1.64 23.44 -32.98
N VAL A 252 2.23 22.95 -31.88
CA VAL A 252 3.64 23.17 -31.57
C VAL A 252 4.55 22.54 -32.64
N SER A 253 4.28 21.32 -33.08
CA SER A 253 5.10 20.66 -34.12
C SER A 253 5.06 21.40 -35.47
N LEU A 254 3.90 21.92 -35.88
CA LEU A 254 3.76 22.73 -37.08
C LEU A 254 4.53 24.06 -36.96
N LEU A 255 4.38 24.77 -35.82
CA LEU A 255 5.07 26.03 -35.58
C LEU A 255 6.60 25.88 -35.55
N VAL A 256 7.11 24.80 -34.94
CA VAL A 256 8.56 24.51 -34.89
C VAL A 256 9.12 24.26 -36.30
N LEU A 257 8.44 23.49 -37.15
CA LEU A 257 8.88 23.25 -38.53
C LEU A 257 8.78 24.50 -39.42
N VAL A 258 7.70 25.28 -39.30
CA VAL A 258 7.57 26.58 -40.00
C VAL A 258 8.62 27.58 -39.51
N ALA A 259 9.05 27.53 -38.25
CA ALA A 259 10.15 28.36 -37.74
C ALA A 259 11.51 27.92 -38.31
N GLN A 260 11.85 26.63 -38.23
CA GLN A 260 13.16 26.08 -38.61
C GLN A 260 13.44 26.10 -40.12
N THR A 261 12.42 25.93 -40.95
CA THR A 261 12.56 25.96 -42.41
C THR A 261 12.78 27.38 -42.95
N THR A 262 13.65 27.52 -43.96
CA THR A 262 13.86 28.79 -44.69
C THR A 262 12.67 29.10 -45.61
N ASN A 263 12.24 28.13 -46.42
CA ASN A 263 11.03 28.22 -47.24
C ASN A 263 9.78 27.92 -46.39
N LYS A 264 8.99 28.96 -46.11
CA LYS A 264 7.79 28.87 -45.25
C LYS A 264 6.64 28.06 -45.86
N VAL A 265 6.53 27.98 -47.19
CA VAL A 265 5.52 27.15 -47.87
C VAL A 265 5.85 25.67 -47.69
N ALA A 266 7.12 25.29 -47.92
CA ALA A 266 7.59 23.93 -47.66
C ALA A 266 7.46 23.56 -46.16
N GLY A 267 7.82 24.48 -45.26
CA GLY A 267 7.64 24.31 -43.81
C GLY A 267 6.20 24.05 -43.39
N PHE A 268 5.22 24.69 -44.04
CA PHE A 268 3.81 24.44 -43.76
C PHE A 268 3.35 23.07 -44.25
N ILE A 269 3.77 22.64 -45.44
CA ILE A 269 3.43 21.33 -46.02
C ILE A 269 4.00 20.19 -45.15
N PHE A 270 5.30 20.22 -44.84
CA PHE A 270 5.88 19.20 -43.97
C PHE A 270 5.36 19.31 -42.53
N GLY A 271 5.14 20.54 -42.03
CA GLY A 271 4.58 20.82 -40.71
C GLY A 271 3.19 20.24 -40.48
N THR A 272 2.30 20.31 -41.48
CA THR A 272 0.95 19.71 -41.40
C THR A 272 0.98 18.18 -41.36
N ILE A 273 1.80 17.53 -42.20
CA ILE A 273 1.97 16.07 -42.20
C ILE A 273 2.49 15.60 -40.83
N THR A 274 3.55 16.24 -40.31
CA THR A 274 4.10 15.90 -38.99
C THR A 274 3.14 16.19 -37.85
N ALA A 275 2.32 17.24 -37.95
CA ALA A 275 1.34 17.59 -36.93
C ALA A 275 0.22 16.55 -36.81
N ILE A 276 -0.21 15.93 -37.92
CA ILE A 276 -1.17 14.82 -37.90
C ILE A 276 -0.56 13.60 -37.20
N VAL A 277 0.69 13.26 -37.48
CA VAL A 277 1.39 12.14 -36.82
C VAL A 277 1.59 12.43 -35.32
N ALA A 278 2.05 13.63 -34.97
CA ALA A 278 2.24 14.07 -33.59
C ALA A 278 0.92 14.13 -32.79
N TYR A 279 -0.20 14.49 -33.43
CA TYR A 279 -1.54 14.44 -32.85
C TYR A 279 -1.89 13.02 -32.39
N TYR A 280 -1.82 12.04 -33.30
CA TYR A 280 -2.19 10.65 -32.97
C TYR A 280 -1.26 10.02 -31.93
N ILE A 281 0.06 10.25 -32.03
CA ILE A 281 1.01 9.77 -31.03
C ILE A 281 0.68 10.34 -29.65
N ALA A 282 0.45 11.65 -29.53
CA ALA A 282 0.11 12.29 -28.26
C ALA A 282 -1.26 11.82 -27.71
N PHE A 283 -2.25 11.61 -28.59
CA PHE A 283 -3.57 11.12 -28.21
C PHE A 283 -3.53 9.68 -27.65
N PHE A 284 -2.88 8.75 -28.33
CA PHE A 284 -2.77 7.37 -27.84
C PHE A 284 -1.86 7.27 -26.60
N ALA A 285 -0.76 8.02 -26.56
CA ALA A 285 0.11 8.07 -25.39
C ALA A 285 -0.63 8.58 -24.14
N THR A 286 -1.42 9.66 -24.27
CA THR A 286 -2.21 10.18 -23.12
C THR A 286 -3.35 9.26 -22.71
N LYS A 287 -4.01 8.57 -23.64
CA LYS A 287 -5.06 7.60 -23.32
C LYS A 287 -4.52 6.36 -22.58
N TRP A 288 -3.37 5.82 -23.00
CA TRP A 288 -2.82 4.59 -22.42
C TRP A 288 -1.93 4.81 -21.18
N TYR A 289 -1.28 5.97 -21.05
CA TYR A 289 -0.35 6.25 -19.94
C TYR A 289 -0.95 6.01 -18.54
N PRO A 290 -2.20 6.46 -18.20
CA PRO A 290 -2.77 6.23 -16.88
C PRO A 290 -2.96 4.74 -16.53
N SER A 291 -3.43 3.92 -17.49
CA SER A 291 -3.62 2.48 -17.28
C SER A 291 -2.28 1.73 -17.22
N LEU A 292 -1.31 2.07 -18.07
CA LEU A 292 0.06 1.54 -18.00
C LEU A 292 0.74 1.89 -16.66
N TYR A 293 0.54 3.11 -16.16
CA TYR A 293 1.06 3.57 -14.87
C TYR A 293 0.38 2.85 -13.68
N LYS A 294 -0.95 2.69 -13.71
CA LYS A 294 -1.73 1.88 -12.76
C LYS A 294 -1.19 0.44 -12.68
N ASN A 295 -1.00 -0.21 -13.83
CA ASN A 295 -0.47 -1.57 -13.93
C ASN A 295 1.00 -1.68 -13.47
N TYR A 296 1.83 -0.68 -13.75
CA TYR A 296 3.19 -0.60 -13.22
C TYR A 296 3.20 -0.46 -11.68
N GLN A 297 2.34 0.40 -11.12
CA GLN A 297 2.22 0.56 -9.67
C GLN A 297 1.76 -0.74 -8.97
N CYS A 298 0.83 -1.50 -9.55
CA CYS A 298 0.43 -2.82 -9.04
C CYS A 298 1.60 -3.81 -9.01
N ARG A 299 2.35 -3.94 -10.12
CA ARG A 299 3.52 -4.83 -10.20
C ARG A 299 4.61 -4.48 -9.19
N GLN A 300 4.85 -3.19 -8.91
CA GLN A 300 5.82 -2.79 -7.89
C GLN A 300 5.33 -3.09 -6.46
N ARG A 301 4.03 -2.92 -6.18
CA ARG A 301 3.38 -3.30 -4.92
C ARG A 301 3.48 -4.81 -4.66
N GLU A 302 3.23 -5.62 -5.68
CA GLU A 302 3.37 -7.08 -5.64
C GLU A 302 4.82 -7.52 -5.40
N ARG A 303 5.79 -6.94 -6.11
CA ARG A 303 7.23 -7.22 -5.90
C ARG A 303 7.71 -6.89 -4.49
N LEU A 304 7.26 -5.76 -3.93
CA LEU A 304 7.57 -5.41 -2.54
C LEU A 304 6.96 -6.41 -1.55
N ARG A 305 5.72 -6.86 -1.78
CA ARG A 305 5.08 -7.89 -0.96
C ARG A 305 5.82 -9.23 -1.06
N GLN A 306 6.17 -9.67 -2.26
CA GLN A 306 6.93 -10.90 -2.50
C GLN A 306 8.34 -10.87 -1.88
N LYS A 307 9.04 -9.74 -1.92
CA LYS A 307 10.37 -9.58 -1.29
C LYS A 307 10.32 -9.85 0.22
N PHE A 308 9.22 -9.48 0.87
CA PHE A 308 9.14 -9.43 2.33
C PHE A 308 8.15 -10.43 2.96
N ASP A 309 7.40 -11.19 2.16
CA ASP A 309 6.42 -12.20 2.59
C ASP A 309 6.91 -13.17 3.68
N LEU A 310 8.19 -13.55 3.68
CA LEU A 310 8.79 -14.37 4.74
C LEU A 310 8.98 -13.60 6.05
N ALA A 311 9.45 -12.35 6.00
CA ALA A 311 9.60 -11.49 7.17
C ALA A 311 8.23 -11.13 7.77
N ASP A 312 7.22 -10.86 6.93
CA ASP A 312 5.87 -10.51 7.37
C ASP A 312 5.05 -11.69 7.90
N LYS A 313 5.55 -12.92 7.72
CA LYS A 313 5.06 -14.15 8.36
C LYS A 313 5.78 -14.49 9.67
N GLN A 314 6.98 -13.97 9.90
CA GLN A 314 7.82 -14.27 11.08
C GLN A 314 7.89 -13.11 12.08
N GLY A 315 7.70 -11.88 11.63
CA GLY A 315 7.86 -10.67 12.42
C GLY A 315 6.69 -10.32 13.33
N TYR A 316 7.01 -9.62 14.42
CA TYR A 316 6.04 -9.13 15.40
C TYR A 316 5.00 -8.19 14.77
N ARG A 317 3.72 -8.56 14.87
CA ARG A 317 2.57 -7.67 14.59
C ARG A 317 2.00 -7.12 15.91
N PRO A 318 1.55 -5.86 15.97
CA PRO A 318 0.89 -5.32 17.15
C PRO A 318 -0.32 -6.18 17.57
N THR A 319 -0.30 -6.68 18.81
CA THR A 319 -1.30 -7.53 19.50
C THR A 319 -1.60 -8.93 18.93
N LEU A 320 -0.87 -9.92 19.44
CA LEU A 320 -1.00 -11.37 19.15
C LEU A 320 -2.13 -12.12 19.91
N ARG A 321 -3.12 -11.43 20.50
CA ARG A 321 -4.08 -12.03 21.47
C ARG A 321 -5.58 -11.91 21.14
N SER A 322 -5.98 -11.27 20.04
CA SER A 322 -7.41 -11.11 19.72
C SER A 322 -7.97 -12.28 18.91
N ARG A 323 -9.03 -12.95 19.40
CA ARG A 323 -9.83 -13.91 18.59
C ARG A 323 -10.48 -13.25 17.35
N ARG A 324 -10.54 -11.92 17.32
CA ARG A 324 -10.93 -11.10 16.16
C ARG A 324 -9.94 -11.20 15.00
N PHE A 325 -8.65 -11.40 15.25
CA PHE A 325 -7.60 -11.40 14.21
C PHE A 325 -7.89 -12.40 13.08
N GLU A 326 -8.26 -13.66 13.38
CA GLU A 326 -8.64 -14.60 12.31
C GLU A 326 -9.85 -14.12 11.52
N GLN A 327 -10.84 -13.53 12.20
CA GLN A 327 -12.10 -13.12 11.57
C GLN A 327 -11.85 -11.96 10.61
N GLU A 328 -11.07 -10.97 11.05
CA GLU A 328 -10.68 -9.78 10.27
C GLU A 328 -9.67 -10.12 9.15
N TYR A 329 -8.69 -11.00 9.42
CA TYR A 329 -7.72 -11.46 8.42
C TYR A 329 -8.37 -12.31 7.31
N PHE A 330 -9.45 -13.04 7.61
CA PHE A 330 -10.27 -13.74 6.60
C PHE A 330 -11.39 -12.89 6.00
N SER A 331 -11.69 -11.68 6.51
CA SER A 331 -12.73 -10.78 5.96
C SER A 331 -12.18 -9.53 5.28
N SER A 332 -10.86 -9.29 5.32
CA SER A 332 -10.22 -8.22 4.56
C SER A 332 -10.30 -8.49 3.05
N SER A 333 -10.49 -7.43 2.24
CA SER A 333 -10.62 -7.50 0.77
C SER A 333 -9.35 -7.93 0.02
N TYR A 334 -8.35 -8.41 0.76
CA TYR A 334 -7.12 -9.01 0.28
C TYR A 334 -7.39 -10.33 -0.46
N TRP A 335 -8.35 -11.13 0.01
CA TRP A 335 -8.64 -12.45 -0.57
C TRP A 335 -9.47 -12.40 -1.85
N ASP A 336 -10.29 -11.36 -2.05
CA ASP A 336 -11.15 -11.22 -3.24
C ASP A 336 -10.34 -11.09 -4.55
N THR A 337 -9.06 -10.70 -4.45
CA THR A 337 -8.16 -10.55 -5.60
C THR A 337 -7.12 -11.67 -5.75
N HIS A 338 -7.02 -12.61 -4.79
CA HIS A 338 -5.93 -13.58 -4.72
C HIS A 338 -6.39 -14.99 -4.31
N THR A 339 -6.40 -15.93 -5.27
CA THR A 339 -6.67 -17.36 -5.01
C THR A 339 -5.50 -18.04 -4.29
N TYR A 340 -5.73 -18.47 -3.05
CA TYR A 340 -4.70 -19.16 -2.25
C TYR A 340 -4.46 -20.59 -2.75
N GLN A 341 -3.35 -20.83 -3.44
CA GLN A 341 -2.90 -22.19 -3.75
C GLN A 341 -2.56 -22.94 -2.45
N GLN A 342 -3.42 -23.88 -2.08
CA GLN A 342 -3.16 -24.80 -0.97
C GLN A 342 -2.02 -25.74 -1.34
N ARG A 343 -0.80 -25.47 -0.85
CA ARG A 343 0.33 -26.38 -1.00
C ARG A 343 0.13 -27.60 -0.07
N PRO A 344 -0.07 -28.82 -0.59
CA PRO A 344 -0.38 -29.98 0.24
C PRO A 344 0.83 -30.35 1.10
N ARG A 345 0.60 -30.61 2.39
CA ARG A 345 1.61 -31.19 3.28
C ARG A 345 1.51 -32.72 3.23
N ASN A 346 2.52 -33.32 2.61
CA ASN A 346 3.02 -34.67 2.81
C ASN A 346 2.02 -35.83 2.60
N ALA A 347 2.17 -36.55 1.49
CA ALA A 347 2.03 -38.00 1.52
C ALA A 347 3.26 -38.60 2.25
N GLY A 348 3.10 -39.67 3.03
CA GLY A 348 4.28 -40.36 3.57
C GLY A 348 4.24 -41.13 4.90
N SER A 349 3.12 -41.69 5.36
CA SER A 349 3.13 -43.04 5.97
C SER A 349 1.73 -43.63 6.24
N SER A 350 1.63 -44.92 5.93
CA SER A 350 0.66 -45.95 6.36
C SER A 350 -0.44 -45.62 7.40
N GLY A 351 -1.70 -45.72 6.97
CA GLY A 351 -2.51 -46.93 7.24
C GLY A 351 -3.56 -46.92 8.38
N ALA A 352 -4.84 -47.01 7.98
CA ALA A 352 -5.98 -47.64 8.69
C ALA A 352 -6.46 -46.99 10.03
N THR A 353 -7.73 -47.04 10.47
CA THR A 353 -8.98 -47.61 9.88
C THR A 353 -10.22 -46.81 10.35
N SER A 354 -11.42 -47.25 9.93
CA SER A 354 -12.78 -46.97 10.44
C SER A 354 -12.95 -47.09 11.98
N SER A 355 -14.01 -46.62 12.66
CA SER A 355 -15.36 -46.14 12.25
C SER A 355 -16.08 -45.34 13.37
N ASP A 356 -17.23 -44.74 13.02
CA ASP A 356 -18.29 -44.17 13.90
C ASP A 356 -19.06 -45.30 14.71
N PRO A 357 -20.18 -45.12 15.49
CA PRO A 357 -21.15 -44.00 15.51
C PRO A 357 -21.91 -43.59 16.83
N PHE A 358 -22.74 -42.55 16.63
CA PHE A 358 -23.81 -41.88 17.41
C PHE A 358 -24.87 -42.70 18.20
N PRO A 359 -25.82 -42.05 18.94
CA PRO A 359 -27.11 -41.60 18.32
C PRO A 359 -27.81 -40.33 18.89
N PHE A 360 -28.96 -39.94 18.26
CA PHE A 360 -30.03 -39.00 18.73
C PHE A 360 -29.63 -37.52 18.96
N SER A 361 -30.50 -36.55 19.38
CA SER A 361 -31.85 -36.08 18.95
C SER A 361 -32.07 -34.67 19.59
N LYS A 362 -33.14 -33.84 19.45
CA LYS A 362 -34.46 -33.79 18.74
C LYS A 362 -34.88 -32.29 18.66
N GLY A 363 -35.69 -31.83 17.69
CA GLY A 363 -36.19 -30.43 17.67
C GLY A 363 -36.98 -30.00 16.42
N PHE A 364 -37.74 -28.88 16.49
CA PHE A 364 -38.61 -28.34 15.41
C PHE A 364 -39.05 -26.86 15.59
N HIS A 365 -39.08 -26.07 14.51
CA HIS A 365 -40.02 -24.96 14.17
C HIS A 365 -39.89 -24.63 12.66
N SER A 366 -40.86 -23.97 12.03
CA SER A 366 -40.95 -23.82 10.55
C SER A 366 -41.67 -22.53 10.10
N GLY A 367 -41.45 -22.06 8.86
CA GLY A 367 -42.23 -20.92 8.32
C GLY A 367 -41.67 -20.10 7.15
N ALA A 368 -41.18 -20.70 6.07
CA ALA A 368 -40.98 -20.01 4.78
C ALA A 368 -40.94 -21.00 3.60
N GLY A 369 -41.17 -20.53 2.36
CA GLY A 369 -41.14 -21.31 1.12
C GLY A 369 -39.74 -21.78 0.69
N GLN A 370 -39.08 -22.55 1.54
CA GLN A 370 -37.76 -23.12 1.27
C GLN A 370 -37.83 -24.22 0.21
N ARG A 371 -36.93 -24.20 -0.77
CA ARG A 371 -36.58 -25.41 -1.51
C ARG A 371 -35.88 -26.35 -0.51
N TYR A 372 -36.58 -27.40 -0.10
CA TYR A 372 -36.06 -28.36 0.87
C TYR A 372 -34.91 -29.15 0.24
N VAL A 373 -33.67 -28.76 0.54
CA VAL A 373 -32.47 -29.50 0.14
C VAL A 373 -32.48 -30.85 0.86
N SER A 374 -32.06 -31.91 0.17
CA SER A 374 -31.94 -33.24 0.79
C SER A 374 -30.97 -33.14 1.97
N ASP A 375 -31.47 -33.41 3.18
CA ASP A 375 -30.68 -33.38 4.42
C ASP A 375 -30.70 -34.76 5.11
N PRO A 376 -30.25 -35.84 4.44
CA PRO A 376 -30.46 -37.22 4.90
C PRO A 376 -29.77 -37.57 6.22
N LYS A 377 -28.78 -36.77 6.65
CA LYS A 377 -28.14 -36.87 7.98
C LYS A 377 -28.50 -35.71 8.92
N GLY A 378 -29.34 -34.77 8.50
CA GLY A 378 -29.77 -33.64 9.33
C GLY A 378 -28.72 -32.55 9.57
N TYR A 379 -27.63 -32.50 8.79
CA TYR A 379 -26.53 -31.54 8.96
C TYR A 379 -26.97 -30.08 8.83
N TYR A 380 -27.86 -29.73 7.89
CA TYR A 380 -28.37 -28.36 7.78
C TYR A 380 -29.20 -28.02 9.02
N ARG A 381 -30.11 -28.91 9.41
CA ARG A 381 -30.95 -28.74 10.60
C ARG A 381 -30.12 -28.65 11.91
N ILE A 382 -29.01 -29.37 12.04
CA ILE A 382 -28.08 -29.29 13.18
C ILE A 382 -27.46 -27.89 13.31
N LEU A 383 -27.20 -27.22 12.19
CA LEU A 383 -26.69 -25.83 12.19
C LEU A 383 -27.80 -24.77 12.28
N GLY A 384 -29.08 -25.17 12.33
CA GLY A 384 -30.22 -24.24 12.28
C GLY A 384 -30.44 -23.63 10.88
N LEU A 385 -30.06 -24.36 9.83
CA LEU A 385 -30.03 -23.92 8.44
C LEU A 385 -31.00 -24.71 7.56
N THR A 386 -31.23 -24.22 6.34
CA THR A 386 -32.33 -24.62 5.45
C THR A 386 -31.88 -25.13 4.08
N GLY A 387 -30.59 -25.02 3.76
CA GLY A 387 -29.97 -25.59 2.57
C GLY A 387 -29.56 -24.57 1.52
N ASN A 388 -30.13 -23.36 1.55
CA ASN A 388 -29.88 -22.31 0.55
C ASN A 388 -28.76 -21.32 0.96
N GLU A 389 -28.19 -21.46 2.16
CA GLU A 389 -27.25 -20.49 2.74
C GLU A 389 -25.84 -20.56 2.14
N SER A 390 -25.12 -19.45 2.16
CA SER A 390 -23.72 -19.37 1.75
C SER A 390 -22.78 -20.08 2.75
N VAL A 391 -21.57 -20.43 2.30
CA VAL A 391 -20.52 -21.01 3.17
C VAL A 391 -20.14 -20.06 4.32
N ASN A 392 -20.31 -18.75 4.14
CA ASN A 392 -20.07 -17.75 5.18
C ASN A 392 -21.17 -17.75 6.25
N GLU A 393 -22.44 -17.89 5.85
CA GLU A 393 -23.57 -18.03 6.78
C GLU A 393 -23.49 -19.35 7.55
N ILE A 394 -23.19 -20.46 6.87
CA ILE A 394 -22.88 -21.77 7.48
C ILE A 394 -21.79 -21.65 8.55
N ARG A 395 -20.69 -20.95 8.23
CA ARG A 395 -19.59 -20.66 9.17
C ARG A 395 -20.01 -19.73 10.32
N SER A 396 -21.00 -18.87 10.13
CA SER A 396 -21.54 -17.98 11.16
C SER A 396 -22.46 -18.72 12.14
N ALA A 397 -23.33 -19.60 11.65
CA ALA A 397 -24.28 -20.37 12.45
C ALA A 397 -23.56 -21.40 13.32
N TYR A 398 -22.62 -22.15 12.73
CA TYR A 398 -21.69 -23.02 13.46
C TYR A 398 -20.99 -22.28 14.60
N ARG A 399 -20.40 -21.10 14.34
CA ARG A 399 -19.71 -20.30 15.37
C ARG A 399 -20.63 -19.85 16.51
N LYS A 400 -21.89 -19.51 16.24
CA LYS A 400 -22.89 -19.16 17.27
C LYS A 400 -23.20 -20.37 18.15
N LEU A 401 -23.48 -21.52 17.55
CA LEU A 401 -23.82 -22.76 18.27
C LEU A 401 -22.64 -23.32 19.07
N VAL A 402 -21.41 -23.26 18.56
CA VAL A 402 -20.20 -23.68 19.29
C VAL A 402 -20.02 -22.88 20.57
N LEU A 403 -20.36 -21.58 20.58
CA LEU A 403 -20.24 -20.73 21.76
C LEU A 403 -21.30 -21.03 22.84
N SER A 404 -22.48 -21.53 22.46
CA SER A 404 -23.54 -21.94 23.40
C SER A 404 -23.50 -23.42 23.81
N GLN A 405 -22.83 -24.27 23.04
CA GLN A 405 -22.74 -25.73 23.26
C GLN A 405 -21.33 -26.20 23.65
N HIS A 406 -20.42 -25.29 24.01
CA HIS A 406 -19.09 -25.66 24.48
C HIS A 406 -19.17 -26.39 25.84
N PRO A 407 -18.42 -27.49 26.06
CA PRO A 407 -18.45 -28.21 27.33
C PRO A 407 -18.07 -27.32 28.53
N ASP A 408 -17.09 -26.44 28.38
CA ASP A 408 -16.65 -25.43 29.36
C ASP A 408 -17.77 -24.45 29.80
N VAL A 409 -18.90 -24.41 29.08
CA VAL A 409 -20.05 -23.53 29.33
C VAL A 409 -21.35 -24.34 29.54
N GLY A 410 -21.23 -25.66 29.78
CA GLY A 410 -22.36 -26.55 30.10
C GLY A 410 -22.97 -27.32 28.93
N GLY A 411 -22.38 -27.26 27.73
CA GLY A 411 -22.78 -28.11 26.59
C GLY A 411 -22.32 -29.56 26.71
N SER A 412 -22.91 -30.47 25.93
CA SER A 412 -22.47 -31.88 25.88
C SER A 412 -21.46 -32.12 24.76
N LEU A 413 -20.43 -32.94 25.03
CA LEU A 413 -19.38 -33.26 24.05
C LEU A 413 -19.95 -33.87 22.76
N ASP A 414 -20.99 -34.69 22.87
CA ASP A 414 -21.69 -35.33 21.74
C ASP A 414 -22.56 -34.35 20.92
N SER A 415 -23.07 -33.25 21.52
CA SER A 415 -23.67 -32.17 20.72
C SER A 415 -22.60 -31.44 19.88
N MET A 416 -21.42 -31.22 20.46
CA MET A 416 -20.28 -30.57 19.80
C MET A 416 -19.71 -31.42 18.65
N THR A 417 -19.60 -32.75 18.78
CA THR A 417 -19.13 -33.60 17.67
C THR A 417 -20.09 -33.57 16.47
N LYS A 418 -21.40 -33.68 16.71
CA LYS A 418 -22.45 -33.57 15.66
C LYS A 418 -22.40 -32.21 14.96
N LEU A 419 -22.24 -31.13 15.73
CA LEU A 419 -22.09 -29.77 15.24
C LEU A 419 -20.83 -29.58 14.37
N ASN A 420 -19.71 -30.15 14.81
CA ASN A 420 -18.43 -30.14 14.09
C ASN A 420 -18.48 -30.95 12.79
N GLU A 421 -19.16 -32.09 12.77
CA GLU A 421 -19.32 -32.92 11.57
C GLU A 421 -20.19 -32.24 10.51
N ALA A 422 -21.35 -31.72 10.90
CA ALA A 422 -22.23 -30.97 10.02
C ALA A 422 -21.49 -29.80 9.36
N TYR A 423 -20.74 -29.03 10.13
CA TYR A 423 -19.90 -27.96 9.60
C TYR A 423 -18.74 -28.48 8.72
N ARG A 424 -18.11 -29.60 9.04
CA ARG A 424 -17.03 -30.21 8.23
C ARG A 424 -17.50 -30.54 6.81
N VAL A 425 -18.70 -31.11 6.67
CA VAL A 425 -19.29 -31.46 5.36
C VAL A 425 -19.75 -30.19 4.64
N LEU A 426 -20.61 -29.38 5.28
CA LEU A 426 -21.28 -28.25 4.64
C LEU A 426 -20.37 -27.06 4.32
N ARG A 427 -19.21 -26.93 4.99
CA ARG A 427 -18.21 -25.89 4.68
C ARG A 427 -17.51 -26.11 3.34
N ASN A 428 -17.31 -27.35 2.91
CA ASN A 428 -16.56 -27.66 1.69
C ASN A 428 -17.54 -27.77 0.50
N PRO A 429 -17.47 -26.90 -0.52
CA PRO A 429 -18.40 -26.92 -1.64
C PRO A 429 -18.51 -28.29 -2.34
N SER A 430 -17.41 -29.03 -2.46
CA SER A 430 -17.41 -30.34 -3.12
C SER A 430 -18.05 -31.45 -2.26
N LEU A 431 -17.91 -31.39 -0.93
CA LEU A 431 -18.56 -32.35 -0.03
C LEU A 431 -20.04 -31.99 0.18
N ARG A 432 -20.36 -30.70 0.26
CA ARG A 432 -21.73 -30.19 0.25
C ARG A 432 -22.47 -30.59 -1.03
N ALA A 433 -21.93 -30.30 -2.20
CA ALA A 433 -22.56 -30.67 -3.48
C ALA A 433 -22.58 -32.19 -3.79
N ALA A 434 -21.89 -33.01 -2.98
CA ALA A 434 -22.06 -34.46 -2.97
C ALA A 434 -23.13 -34.91 -1.96
N TYR A 435 -23.21 -34.26 -0.80
CA TYR A 435 -24.23 -34.48 0.23
C TYR A 435 -25.63 -34.06 -0.22
N ASP A 436 -25.76 -32.91 -0.90
CA ASP A 436 -27.02 -32.38 -1.46
C ASP A 436 -27.58 -33.23 -2.63
N LYS A 437 -26.89 -34.31 -3.00
CA LYS A 437 -27.26 -35.27 -4.05
C LYS A 437 -27.54 -36.70 -3.52
N LEU A 438 -27.54 -36.87 -2.19
CA LEU A 438 -27.95 -38.10 -1.49
C LEU A 438 -29.45 -38.08 -1.17
#